data_AF-A0A8H9HBR2-F1
#
_entry.id   AF-A0A8H9HBR2-F1
#
_cell.length_a   1.000
_cell.length_b   1.000
_cell.length_c   1.000
_cell.angle_alpha   90.00
_cell.angle_beta   90.00
_cell.angle_gamma   90.00
#
_symmetry.space_group_name_H-M   'P 1'
#
loop_
_entity.id
_entity.type
_entity.pdbx_description
1 polymer ?
#
loop_
_entity_poly.entity_id
_entity_poly.type
_entity_poly.pdbx_seq_one_letter_code
_entity_poly.pdbx_strand_id
1 'polypeptide(L)'
;MIHIPGLLQTPEHARALFRDVVPPLSPPEVEHLVSHRIKRQAVLYREQPIPLSAVVHETALRMGFGGPDVVRDQLEYLLTVSEYPHIDLRVIPFGTGSFPSSGAGVVYFAAEVARLDSVQVDGDRFEFIDTEPQLIKHRAVLDRLEASALKPDASRDLIRRIAQSI
;
A
#
# COMPACT_ATOMS: atom_id res chain seq x y z
N MET A 1 -6.44 1.45 -1.23
CA MET A 1 -6.28 0.28 -0.33
C MET A 1 -6.65 0.68 1.10
N ILE A 2 -7.35 -0.16 1.87
CA ILE A 2 -7.67 0.09 3.30
C ILE A 2 -6.55 -0.36 4.27
N HIS A 3 -5.50 -0.96 3.73
CA HIS A 3 -4.23 -1.22 4.40
C HIS A 3 -3.10 -0.46 3.70
N ILE A 4 -2.00 -0.22 4.41
CA ILE A 4 -0.79 0.35 3.81
C ILE A 4 -0.16 -0.70 2.89
N PRO A 5 0.19 -0.38 1.63
CA PRO A 5 0.82 -1.31 0.70
C PRO A 5 2.09 -1.92 1.29
N GLY A 6 2.31 -3.23 1.08
CA GLY A 6 3.41 -3.95 1.72
C GLY A 6 4.81 -3.42 1.42
N LEU A 7 5.03 -2.82 0.25
CA LEU A 7 6.29 -2.17 -0.11
C LEU A 7 6.53 -0.86 0.65
N LEU A 8 5.49 -0.29 1.26
CA LEU A 8 5.54 0.94 2.04
C LEU A 8 5.41 0.67 3.55
N GLN A 9 5.56 -0.58 3.99
CA GLN A 9 5.49 -0.93 5.41
C GLN A 9 6.87 -0.95 6.07
N THR A 10 6.95 -0.52 7.33
CA THR A 10 8.12 -0.75 8.19
C THR A 10 8.12 -2.19 8.72
N PRO A 11 9.29 -2.71 9.16
CA PRO A 11 9.37 -4.05 9.76
C PRO A 11 8.42 -4.23 10.94
N GLU A 12 8.32 -3.23 11.83
CA GLU A 12 7.44 -3.30 13.02
C GLU A 12 5.97 -3.29 12.64
N HIS A 13 5.57 -2.47 11.67
CA HIS A 13 4.19 -2.46 11.18
C HIS A 13 3.82 -3.79 10.51
N ALA A 14 4.71 -4.33 9.67
CA ALA A 14 4.52 -5.64 9.05
C ALA A 14 4.41 -6.75 10.11
N ARG A 15 5.26 -6.72 11.14
CA ARG A 15 5.24 -7.67 12.25
C ARG A 15 3.92 -7.60 13.02
N ALA A 16 3.42 -6.40 13.30
CA ALA A 16 2.13 -6.21 13.95
C ALA A 16 0.99 -6.84 13.13
N LEU A 17 0.96 -6.59 11.81
CA LEU A 17 -0.03 -7.20 10.92
C LEU A 17 0.04 -8.73 10.92
N PHE A 18 1.23 -9.32 10.86
CA PHE A 18 1.39 -10.78 10.82
C PHE A 18 1.05 -11.47 12.13
N ARG A 19 1.14 -10.79 13.28
CA ARG A 19 0.72 -11.33 14.59
C ARG A 19 -0.79 -11.49 14.71
N ASP A 20 -1.55 -10.69 13.97
CA ASP A 20 -3.02 -10.70 14.00
C ASP A 20 -3.64 -11.62 12.93
N VAL A 21 -2.82 -12.35 12.16
CA VAL A 21 -3.29 -13.34 11.18
C VAL A 21 -3.99 -14.51 11.87
N VAL A 22 -5.02 -15.05 11.22
CA VAL A 22 -5.79 -16.19 11.71
C VAL A 22 -5.66 -17.36 10.72
N PRO A 23 -5.27 -18.57 11.17
CA PRO A 23 -4.85 -18.92 12.53
C PRO A 23 -3.52 -18.23 12.94
N PRO A 24 -3.25 -18.10 14.25
CA PRO A 24 -2.06 -17.40 14.72
C PRO A 24 -0.78 -18.11 14.26
N LEU A 25 0.18 -17.32 13.80
CA LEU A 25 1.50 -17.78 13.39
C LEU A 25 2.43 -17.88 14.60
N SER A 26 3.38 -18.82 14.55
CA SER A 26 4.47 -18.86 15.51
C SER A 26 5.44 -17.69 15.32
N PRO A 27 6.19 -17.25 16.36
CA PRO A 27 7.15 -16.16 16.22
C PRO A 27 8.17 -16.33 15.08
N PRO A 28 8.75 -17.53 14.83
CA PRO A 28 9.65 -17.75 13.70
C PRO A 28 8.97 -17.56 12.33
N GLU A 29 7.70 -17.96 12.20
CA GLU A 29 6.93 -17.77 10.96
C GLU A 29 6.67 -16.29 10.69
N VAL A 30 6.33 -15.53 11.74
CA VAL A 30 6.17 -14.07 11.63
C VAL A 30 7.48 -13.42 11.14
N GLU A 31 8.61 -13.73 11.77
CA GLU A 31 9.91 -13.16 11.35
C GLU A 31 10.29 -13.56 9.92
N HIS A 32 9.96 -14.78 9.50
CA HIS A 32 10.18 -15.22 8.12
C HIS A 32 9.40 -14.37 7.12
N LEU A 33 8.11 -14.12 7.38
CA LEU A 33 7.25 -13.29 6.53
C LEU A 33 7.66 -11.82 6.53
N VAL A 34 8.07 -11.27 7.69
CA VAL A 34 8.65 -9.92 7.78
C VAL A 34 9.90 -9.83 6.93
N SER A 35 10.83 -10.78 7.07
CA SER A 35 12.07 -10.81 6.27
C SER A 35 11.77 -10.85 4.78
N HIS A 36 10.82 -11.69 4.35
CA HIS A 36 10.40 -11.74 2.95
C HIS A 36 9.82 -10.40 2.47
N ARG A 37 8.99 -9.73 3.27
CA ARG A 37 8.41 -8.42 2.93
C ARG A 37 9.48 -7.34 2.76
N ILE A 38 10.44 -7.26 3.69
CA ILE A 38 11.53 -6.28 3.62
C ILE A 38 12.47 -6.56 2.45
N LYS A 39 12.76 -7.83 2.15
CA LYS A 39 13.53 -8.18 0.93
C LYS A 39 12.84 -7.71 -0.34
N ARG A 40 11.51 -7.83 -0.43
CA ARG A 40 10.74 -7.31 -1.58
C ARG A 40 10.77 -5.79 -1.67
N GLN A 41 10.78 -5.09 -0.54
CA GLN A 41 10.85 -3.62 -0.49
C GLN A 41 12.15 -3.07 -1.10
N ALA A 42 13.24 -3.86 -1.14
CA ALA A 42 14.52 -3.46 -1.73
C ALA A 42 14.41 -2.97 -3.20
N VAL A 43 13.37 -3.38 -3.95
CA VAL A 43 13.15 -2.91 -5.33
C VAL A 43 12.92 -1.40 -5.45
N LEU A 44 12.52 -0.73 -4.36
CA LEU A 44 12.34 0.71 -4.30
C LEU A 44 13.66 1.48 -4.13
N TYR A 45 14.75 0.78 -3.76
CA TYR A 45 16.03 1.39 -3.36
C TYR A 45 17.22 0.99 -4.23
N ARG A 46 17.01 0.18 -5.26
CA ARG A 46 18.06 -0.20 -6.23
C ARG A 46 18.45 0.97 -7.14
N GLU A 47 19.58 0.87 -7.83
CA GLU A 47 20.09 1.93 -8.74
C GLU A 47 19.06 2.37 -9.79
N GLN A 48 18.26 1.44 -10.31
CA GLN A 48 17.14 1.70 -11.21
C GLN A 48 15.81 1.38 -10.51
N PRO A 49 15.31 2.24 -9.61
CA PRO A 49 14.17 1.89 -8.77
C PRO A 49 12.90 1.64 -9.59
N ILE A 50 12.06 0.71 -9.11
CA ILE A 50 10.75 0.46 -9.72
C ILE A 50 9.81 1.64 -9.41
N PRO A 51 9.18 2.28 -10.41
CA PRO A 51 8.14 3.26 -10.17
C PRO A 51 6.96 2.67 -9.40
N LEU A 52 6.49 3.37 -8.37
CA LEU A 52 5.39 2.95 -7.53
C LEU A 52 4.35 4.06 -7.43
N SER A 53 3.12 3.79 -7.89
CA SER A 53 1.96 4.63 -7.57
C SER A 53 1.08 3.89 -6.57
N ALA A 54 0.76 4.56 -5.46
CA ALA A 54 0.01 3.97 -4.36
C ALA A 54 -1.08 4.92 -3.89
N VAL A 55 -2.33 4.43 -3.94
CA VAL A 55 -3.50 5.14 -3.40
C VAL A 55 -3.98 4.44 -2.14
N VAL A 56 -3.85 5.13 -1.00
CA VAL A 56 -4.26 4.63 0.32
C VAL A 56 -5.45 5.40 0.85
N HIS A 57 -6.37 4.73 1.52
CA HIS A 57 -7.47 5.41 2.20
C HIS A 57 -7.00 5.86 3.60
N GLU A 58 -7.49 7.00 4.08
CA GLU A 58 -7.14 7.56 5.40
C GLU A 58 -7.36 6.57 6.55
N THR A 59 -8.34 5.66 6.43
CA THR A 59 -8.56 4.57 7.41
C THR A 59 -7.29 3.78 7.66
N ALA A 60 -6.54 3.42 6.62
CA ALA A 60 -5.32 2.62 6.73
C ALA A 60 -4.26 3.28 7.63
N LEU A 61 -4.20 4.61 7.60
CA LEU A 61 -3.26 5.42 8.38
C LEU A 61 -3.66 5.53 9.86
N ARG A 62 -4.91 5.19 10.19
CA ARG A 62 -5.50 5.32 11.52
C ARG A 62 -5.82 4.00 12.20
N MET A 63 -5.54 2.85 11.58
CA MET A 63 -5.92 1.52 12.11
C MET A 63 -5.24 1.14 13.43
N GLY A 64 -4.15 1.79 13.83
CA GLY A 64 -3.56 1.54 15.16
C GLY A 64 -2.67 0.29 15.27
N PHE A 65 -2.28 -0.34 14.16
CA PHE A 65 -1.51 -1.59 14.19
C PHE A 65 -0.17 -1.44 14.92
N GLY A 66 0.05 -2.28 15.94
CA GLY A 66 1.29 -2.29 16.73
C GLY A 66 1.38 -1.21 17.81
N GLY A 67 0.34 -0.39 17.99
CA GLY A 67 0.30 0.69 18.97
C GLY A 67 0.84 2.04 18.48
N PRO A 68 0.75 3.10 19.30
CA PRO A 68 1.01 4.48 18.88
C PRO A 68 2.40 4.71 18.28
N ASP A 69 3.45 4.14 18.89
CA ASP A 69 4.83 4.31 18.45
C ASP A 69 5.05 3.68 17.06
N VAL A 70 4.58 2.43 16.87
CA VAL A 70 4.69 1.73 15.58
C VAL A 70 3.94 2.45 14.47
N VAL A 71 2.76 3.02 14.78
CA VAL A 71 2.01 3.80 13.78
C VAL A 71 2.72 5.11 13.47
N ARG A 72 3.27 5.81 14.47
CA ARG A 72 4.04 7.04 14.25
C ARG A 72 5.24 6.78 13.33
N ASP A 73 6.04 5.76 13.65
CA ASP A 73 7.20 5.35 12.85
C ASP A 73 6.79 5.00 11.42
N GLN A 74 5.67 4.29 11.26
CA GLN A 74 5.12 3.95 9.95
C GLN A 74 4.70 5.19 9.15
N LEU A 75 4.07 6.19 9.77
CA LEU A 75 3.65 7.42 9.09
C LEU A 75 4.84 8.32 8.75
N GLU A 76 5.84 8.41 9.63
CA GLU A 76 7.10 9.11 9.36
C GLU A 76 7.88 8.46 8.21
N TYR A 77 7.89 7.13 8.18
CA TYR A 77 8.44 6.39 7.05
C TYR A 77 7.71 6.72 5.74
N LEU A 78 6.36 6.75 5.74
CA LEU A 78 5.57 7.13 4.56
C LEU A 78 5.91 8.55 4.06
N LEU A 79 6.06 9.51 4.97
CA LEU A 79 6.49 10.86 4.62
C LEU A 79 7.85 10.83 3.93
N THR A 80 8.81 10.12 4.51
CA THR A 80 10.18 10.01 3.97
C THR A 80 10.19 9.38 2.57
N VAL A 81 9.52 8.24 2.38
CA VAL A 81 9.54 7.55 1.08
C VAL A 81 8.74 8.29 0.02
N SER A 82 7.72 9.05 0.41
CA SER A 82 6.95 9.85 -0.55
C SER A 82 7.75 10.99 -1.16
N GLU A 83 8.92 11.36 -0.62
CA GLU A 83 9.81 12.37 -1.22
C GLU A 83 10.61 11.81 -2.41
N TYR A 84 10.66 10.49 -2.59
CA TYR A 84 11.37 9.90 -3.72
C TYR A 84 10.62 10.15 -5.05
N PRO A 85 11.32 10.56 -6.13
CA PRO A 85 10.67 10.96 -7.38
C PRO A 85 9.96 9.80 -8.11
N HIS A 86 10.32 8.55 -7.83
CA HIS A 86 9.69 7.36 -8.39
C HIS A 86 8.52 6.83 -7.56
N ILE A 87 8.15 7.50 -6.46
CA ILE A 87 7.04 7.10 -5.58
C ILE A 87 5.96 8.18 -5.59
N ASP A 88 4.77 7.83 -6.11
CA ASP A 88 3.57 8.65 -6.06
C ASP A 88 2.61 8.09 -5.00
N LEU A 89 2.70 8.62 -3.77
CA LEU A 89 1.81 8.24 -2.67
C LEU A 89 0.68 9.25 -2.51
N ARG A 90 -0.56 8.79 -2.67
CA ARG A 90 -1.76 9.61 -2.55
C ARG A 90 -2.75 9.06 -1.54
N VAL A 91 -3.42 9.98 -0.83
CA VAL A 91 -4.37 9.63 0.22
C VAL A 91 -5.79 10.04 -0.18
N ILE A 92 -6.74 9.13 -0.01
CA ILE A 92 -8.18 9.43 -0.08
C ILE A 92 -8.67 9.73 1.35
N PRO A 93 -9.08 10.97 1.65
CA PRO A 93 -9.57 11.35 2.97
C PRO A 93 -11.00 10.88 3.20
N PHE A 94 -11.41 10.88 4.46
CA PHE A 94 -12.83 10.73 4.82
C PHE A 94 -13.70 11.82 4.18
N GLY A 95 -14.98 11.49 3.95
CA GLY A 95 -15.97 12.47 3.48
C GLY A 95 -15.97 12.73 1.97
N THR A 96 -15.17 11.99 1.18
CA THR A 96 -15.11 12.08 -0.29
C THR A 96 -16.35 11.50 -1.01
N GLY A 97 -17.27 10.85 -0.28
CA GLY A 97 -18.60 10.45 -0.76
C GLY A 97 -18.64 9.22 -1.68
N SER A 98 -17.53 8.85 -2.32
CA SER A 98 -17.42 7.64 -3.14
C SER A 98 -16.01 7.07 -3.08
N PHE A 99 -15.89 5.79 -2.73
CA PHE A 99 -14.64 5.04 -2.79
C PHE A 99 -14.76 3.97 -3.89
N PRO A 100 -14.34 4.28 -5.13
CA PRO A 100 -14.41 3.35 -6.25
C PRO A 100 -13.40 2.23 -6.04
N SER A 101 -13.79 1.16 -5.37
CA SER A 101 -12.94 0.01 -5.12
C SER A 101 -13.46 -1.24 -5.79
N SER A 102 -12.56 -2.18 -6.06
CA SER A 102 -12.89 -3.56 -6.42
C SER A 102 -13.43 -4.38 -5.24
N GLY A 103 -13.57 -3.79 -4.04
CA GLY A 103 -13.85 -4.52 -2.80
C GLY A 103 -12.62 -5.19 -2.16
N ALA A 104 -11.47 -5.15 -2.83
CA ALA A 104 -10.23 -5.83 -2.43
C ALA A 104 -9.01 -4.90 -2.57
N GLY A 105 -7.90 -5.27 -1.92
CA GLY A 105 -6.58 -4.71 -2.25
C GLY A 105 -6.20 -5.11 -3.68
N VAL A 106 -5.64 -4.17 -4.45
CA VAL A 106 -5.24 -4.43 -5.84
C VAL A 106 -3.84 -3.86 -6.06
N VAL A 107 -2.98 -4.63 -6.71
CA VAL A 107 -1.67 -4.20 -7.20
C VAL A 107 -1.61 -4.46 -8.69
N TYR A 108 -1.40 -3.42 -9.48
CA TYR A 108 -1.22 -3.53 -10.92
C TYR A 108 0.27 -3.55 -11.25
N PHE A 109 0.70 -4.58 -11.98
CA PHE A 109 2.06 -4.71 -12.49
C PHE A 109 2.05 -4.33 -13.98
N ALA A 110 2.56 -3.14 -14.27
CA ALA A 110 2.81 -2.72 -15.65
C ALA A 110 4.15 -3.30 -16.11
N ALA A 111 4.13 -4.06 -17.19
CA ALA A 111 5.31 -4.64 -17.79
C ALA A 111 5.79 -3.80 -18.98
N GLU A 112 7.05 -3.98 -19.39
CA GLU A 112 7.57 -3.36 -20.63
C GLU A 112 6.76 -3.81 -21.87
N VAL A 113 6.26 -5.04 -21.83
CA VAL A 113 5.36 -5.60 -22.84
C VAL A 113 3.96 -5.62 -22.25
N ALA A 114 3.05 -4.78 -22.75
CA ALA A 114 1.70 -4.63 -22.21
C ALA A 114 0.89 -5.94 -22.11
N ARG A 115 1.19 -6.93 -22.96
CA ARG A 115 0.57 -8.28 -22.90
C ARG A 115 1.01 -9.10 -21.69
N LEU A 116 2.01 -8.65 -20.95
CA LEU A 116 2.50 -9.23 -19.71
C LEU A 116 2.04 -8.44 -18.47
N ASP A 117 1.18 -7.44 -18.67
CA ASP A 117 0.54 -6.75 -17.56
C ASP A 117 -0.27 -7.75 -16.75
N SER A 118 -0.21 -7.61 -15.44
CA SER A 118 -0.97 -8.44 -14.53
C SER A 118 -1.47 -7.64 -13.35
N VAL A 119 -2.55 -8.12 -12.76
CA VAL A 119 -3.15 -7.55 -11.56
C VAL A 119 -3.16 -8.61 -10.49
N GLN A 120 -2.57 -8.32 -9.34
CA GLN A 120 -2.81 -9.10 -8.13
C GLN A 120 -4.01 -8.50 -7.40
N VAL A 121 -4.99 -9.35 -7.09
CA VAL A 121 -6.12 -9.00 -6.23
C VAL A 121 -5.96 -9.75 -4.90
N ASP A 122 -6.02 -9.01 -3.79
CA ASP A 122 -5.90 -9.56 -2.45
C ASP A 122 -7.24 -10.11 -1.95
N GLY A 123 -7.23 -11.33 -1.40
CA GLY A 123 -8.34 -11.97 -0.71
C GLY A 123 -7.81 -12.92 0.38
N ASP A 124 -8.60 -13.92 0.81
CA ASP A 124 -8.11 -15.03 1.64
C ASP A 124 -6.89 -15.71 1.01
N ARG A 125 -6.91 -15.80 -0.32
CA ARG A 125 -5.75 -16.02 -1.18
C ARG A 125 -5.66 -14.89 -2.17
N PHE A 126 -4.46 -14.61 -2.65
CA PHE A 126 -4.27 -13.68 -3.76
C PHE A 126 -4.53 -14.39 -5.10
N GLU A 127 -5.03 -13.65 -6.07
CA GLU A 127 -5.22 -14.09 -7.45
C GLU A 127 -4.43 -13.20 -8.40
N PHE A 128 -3.87 -13.78 -9.46
CA PHE A 128 -3.28 -13.04 -10.57
C PHE A 128 -4.23 -13.05 -11.77
N ILE A 129 -4.47 -11.86 -12.31
CA ILE A 129 -5.34 -11.61 -13.45
C ILE A 129 -4.50 -11.00 -14.58
N ASP A 130 -4.56 -11.60 -15.77
CA ASP A 130 -3.82 -11.16 -16.97
C ASP A 130 -4.71 -11.03 -18.21
N THR A 131 -6.03 -11.24 -18.06
CA THR A 131 -6.96 -11.15 -19.19
C THR A 131 -7.28 -9.70 -19.55
N GLU A 132 -7.15 -9.32 -20.82
CA GLU A 132 -7.33 -7.93 -21.28
C GLU A 132 -8.65 -7.27 -20.81
N PRO A 133 -9.83 -7.92 -20.88
CA PRO A 133 -11.07 -7.30 -20.40
C PRO A 133 -11.02 -6.96 -18.91
N GLN A 134 -10.38 -7.79 -18.09
CA GLN A 134 -10.23 -7.52 -16.66
C GLN A 134 -9.15 -6.46 -16.41
N LEU A 135 -8.04 -6.46 -17.16
CA LEU A 135 -7.02 -5.41 -17.07
C LEU A 135 -7.59 -4.03 -17.37
N ILE A 136 -8.44 -3.90 -18.40
CA ILE A 136 -9.15 -2.65 -18.72
C ILE A 136 -10.00 -2.18 -17.53
N LYS A 137 -10.76 -3.09 -16.91
CA LYS A 137 -11.58 -2.77 -15.73
C LYS A 137 -10.70 -2.27 -14.57
N HIS A 138 -9.58 -2.94 -14.29
CA HIS A 138 -8.72 -2.57 -13.17
C HIS A 138 -7.99 -1.24 -13.40
N ARG A 139 -7.55 -0.95 -14.63
CA ARG A 139 -7.02 0.39 -14.98
C ARG A 139 -8.06 1.48 -14.72
N ALA A 140 -9.29 1.30 -15.19
CA ALA A 140 -10.37 2.26 -14.96
C ALA A 140 -10.70 2.47 -13.46
N VAL A 141 -10.59 1.42 -12.63
CA VAL A 141 -10.74 1.54 -11.17
C VAL A 141 -9.59 2.37 -10.57
N LEU A 142 -8.35 2.11 -10.97
CA LEU A 142 -7.18 2.85 -10.50
C LEU A 142 -7.24 4.33 -10.88
N ASP A 143 -7.62 4.65 -12.13
CA ASP A 143 -7.79 6.03 -12.60
C ASP A 143 -8.81 6.78 -11.73
N ARG A 144 -9.93 6.12 -11.38
CA ARG A 144 -10.98 6.72 -10.57
C ARG A 144 -10.57 6.89 -9.10
N LEU A 145 -9.79 5.95 -8.56
CA LEU A 145 -9.19 6.08 -7.23
C LEU A 145 -8.22 7.25 -7.19
N GLU A 146 -7.34 7.36 -8.18
CA GLU A 146 -6.38 8.44 -8.30
C GLU A 146 -7.07 9.81 -8.42
N ALA A 147 -8.15 9.91 -9.21
CA ALA A 147 -8.94 11.13 -9.36
C ALA A 147 -9.65 11.56 -8.07
N SER A 148 -9.90 10.62 -7.15
CA SER A 148 -10.57 10.87 -5.87
C SER A 148 -9.57 11.11 -4.72
N ALA A 149 -8.28 10.89 -4.97
CA ALA A 149 -7.21 11.07 -4.00
C ALA A 149 -6.68 12.51 -4.00
N LEU A 150 -6.16 12.94 -2.85
CA LEU A 150 -5.41 14.17 -2.74
C LEU A 150 -4.15 14.11 -3.61
N LYS A 151 -3.69 15.27 -4.09
CA LYS A 151 -2.37 15.39 -4.71
C LYS A 151 -1.26 15.04 -3.71
N PRO A 152 -0.04 14.71 -4.17
CA PRO A 152 1.05 14.24 -3.29
C PRO A 152 1.32 15.16 -2.10
N ASP A 153 1.45 16.47 -2.31
CA ASP A 153 1.75 17.42 -1.22
C ASP A 153 0.64 17.46 -0.16
N ALA A 154 -0.62 17.57 -0.59
CA ALA A 154 -1.77 17.55 0.31
C ALA A 154 -1.92 16.19 1.03
N SER A 155 -1.50 15.10 0.38
CA SER A 155 -1.44 13.76 1.00
C SER A 155 -0.40 13.72 2.11
N ARG A 156 0.81 14.26 1.90
CA ARG A 156 1.84 14.37 2.93
C ARG A 156 1.38 15.24 4.10
N ASP A 157 0.70 16.35 3.82
CA ASP A 157 0.15 17.21 4.87
C ASP A 157 -0.92 16.50 5.71
N LEU A 158 -1.78 15.69 5.09
CA LEU A 158 -2.71 14.85 5.82
C LEU A 158 -2.00 13.79 6.67
N ILE A 159 -1.02 13.07 6.11
CA ILE A 159 -0.23 12.07 6.84
C ILE A 159 0.46 12.71 8.06
N ARG A 160 1.06 13.89 7.88
CA ARG A 160 1.73 14.63 8.96
C ARG A 160 0.77 15.04 10.07
N ARG A 161 -0.43 15.52 9.72
CA ARG A 161 -1.47 15.84 10.71
C ARG A 161 -1.93 14.60 11.47
N ILE A 162 -2.08 13.46 10.80
CA ILE A 162 -2.45 12.20 11.46
C ILE A 162 -1.35 11.79 12.45
N ALA A 163 -0.09 11.79 12.02
CA ALA A 163 1.04 11.44 12.87
C ALA A 163 1.13 12.32 14.13
N GLN A 164 0.84 13.62 14.02
CA GLN A 164 0.80 14.54 15.17
C GLN A 164 -0.38 14.31 16.12
N SER A 165 -1.41 13.60 15.68
CA SER A 165 -2.65 13.35 16.46
C SER A 165 -2.69 11.99 17.17
N ILE A 166 -1.73 11.13 16.89
CA ILE A 166 -1.48 9.85 17.59
C ILE A 166 -0.71 10.17 18.87
#